data_AF-A0A966S8I7-F1
#
_entry.id   AF-A0A966S8I7-F1
#
_cell.length_a   1.000
_cell.length_b   1.000
_cell.length_c   1.000
_cell.angle_alpha   90.00
_cell.angle_beta   90.00
_cell.angle_gamma   90.00
#
_symmetry.space_group_name_H-M   'P 1'
#
loop_
_entity.id
_entity.type
_entity.pdbx_description
1 polymer ?
#
loop_
_entity_poly.entity_id
_entity_poly.type
_entity_poly.pdbx_seq_one_letter_code
_entity_poly.pdbx_strand_id
1 'polypeptide(L)'
;MYSGIATDDAMNLAMSAKAVPLYEAVKKFIAEEIEPHTRRYFELGEGRSDRWSYGAGQLELLDELKGKAKKAGLWNFFLPNAETGEGLSNLDYAYIAVELGKNPIASEVMNCSAPDTGNMEVLERVGTPEQKEKWLKPLLNGEI
;
A
#
# COMPACT_ATOMS: atom_id res chain seq x y z
N MET A 1 -11.54 -12.63 15.09
CA MET A 1 -12.65 -13.50 15.56
C MET A 1 -12.09 -14.91 15.64
N TYR A 2 -11.90 -15.45 16.85
CA TYR A 2 -11.26 -16.76 17.08
C TYR A 2 -12.34 -17.85 16.96
N SER A 3 -12.23 -18.75 15.98
CA SER A 3 -13.28 -19.72 15.62
C SER A 3 -13.39 -20.93 16.55
N GLY A 4 -12.50 -21.07 17.54
CA GLY A 4 -12.54 -22.19 18.50
C GLY A 4 -12.27 -23.57 17.88
N ILE A 5 -11.88 -23.63 16.61
CA ILE A 5 -11.45 -24.85 15.94
C ILE A 5 -9.95 -24.98 16.17
N ALA A 6 -9.51 -26.05 16.82
CA ALA A 6 -8.10 -26.43 16.86
C ALA A 6 -7.68 -26.83 15.45
N THR A 7 -7.18 -25.86 14.68
CA THR A 7 -6.50 -26.12 13.42
C THR A 7 -5.15 -26.76 13.75
N ASP A 8 -4.79 -27.81 13.03
CA ASP A 8 -3.41 -28.32 12.98
C ASP A 8 -2.45 -27.12 12.83
N ASP A 9 -1.35 -27.09 13.58
CA ASP A 9 -0.35 -26.02 13.51
C ASP A 9 0.15 -25.85 12.05
N ALA A 10 0.19 -26.93 11.27
CA ALA A 10 0.53 -26.89 9.84
C ALA A 10 -0.49 -26.13 8.97
N MET A 11 -1.71 -25.90 9.48
CA MET A 11 -2.81 -25.20 8.81
C MET A 11 -3.20 -23.90 9.52
N ASN A 12 -2.36 -23.40 10.44
CA ASN A 12 -2.60 -22.14 11.10
C ASN A 12 -2.35 -20.96 10.14
N LEU A 13 -3.42 -20.49 9.50
CA LEU A 13 -3.41 -19.33 8.61
C LEU A 13 -3.69 -18.01 9.34
N ALA A 14 -3.65 -17.98 10.69
CA ALA A 14 -3.91 -16.76 11.43
C ALA A 14 -2.79 -15.72 11.21
N MET A 15 -3.19 -14.45 11.13
CA MET A 15 -2.26 -13.32 11.18
C MET A 15 -1.42 -13.37 12.46
N SER A 16 -0.15 -13.04 12.34
CA SER A 16 0.74 -12.94 13.49
C SER A 16 0.34 -11.78 14.42
N ALA A 17 0.50 -11.97 15.73
CA ALA A 17 0.17 -10.92 16.71
C ALA A 17 0.93 -9.60 16.46
N LYS A 18 2.15 -9.68 15.89
CA LYS A 18 2.95 -8.50 15.52
C LYS A 18 2.35 -7.65 14.41
N ALA A 19 1.56 -8.25 13.51
CA ALA A 19 0.98 -7.55 12.36
C ALA A 19 -0.40 -6.93 12.66
N VAL A 20 -1.08 -7.38 13.71
CA VAL A 20 -2.42 -6.90 14.11
C VAL A 20 -2.47 -5.37 14.29
N PRO A 21 -1.51 -4.70 14.96
CA PRO A 21 -1.55 -3.25 15.10
C PRO A 21 -1.52 -2.51 13.75
N LEU A 22 -0.71 -2.98 12.80
CA LEU A 22 -0.64 -2.42 11.46
C LEU A 22 -1.95 -2.66 10.68
N TYR A 23 -2.49 -3.87 10.75
CA TYR A 23 -3.76 -4.22 10.13
C TYR A 23 -4.91 -3.32 10.60
N GLU A 24 -5.05 -3.10 11.91
CA GLU A 24 -6.08 -2.22 12.45
C GLU A 24 -5.83 -0.74 12.10
N ALA A 25 -4.57 -0.31 12.03
CA ALA A 25 -4.22 1.03 11.57
C ALA A 25 -4.59 1.26 10.10
N VAL A 26 -4.31 0.29 9.22
CA VAL A 26 -4.70 0.34 7.80
C VAL A 26 -6.22 0.43 7.66
N LYS A 27 -6.96 -0.45 8.34
CA LYS A 27 -8.44 -0.43 8.32
C LYS A 27 -9.01 0.90 8.75
N LYS A 28 -8.50 1.42 9.88
CA LYS A 28 -8.94 2.70 10.42
C LYS A 28 -8.66 3.83 9.43
N PHE A 29 -7.45 3.87 8.86
CA PHE A 29 -7.07 4.90 7.90
C PHE A 29 -7.92 4.84 6.63
N ILE A 30 -8.21 3.65 6.10
CA ILE A 30 -9.12 3.50 4.95
C ILE A 30 -10.49 4.09 5.28
N ALA A 31 -11.07 3.72 6.43
CA ALA A 31 -12.41 4.16 6.81
C ALA A 31 -12.51 5.67 7.11
N GLU A 32 -11.51 6.24 7.78
CA GLU A 32 -11.55 7.62 8.28
C GLU A 32 -10.95 8.64 7.31
N GLU A 33 -9.92 8.26 6.56
CA GLU A 33 -9.20 9.20 5.68
C GLU A 33 -9.46 8.95 4.19
N ILE A 34 -9.60 7.70 3.73
CA ILE A 34 -9.69 7.40 2.28
C ILE A 34 -11.15 7.36 1.81
N GLU A 35 -11.99 6.58 2.47
CA GLU A 35 -13.38 6.34 2.07
C GLU A 35 -14.17 7.66 1.90
N PRO A 36 -14.06 8.66 2.81
CA PRO A 36 -14.78 9.93 2.65
C PRO A 36 -14.38 10.72 1.40
N HIS A 37 -13.15 10.55 0.91
CA HIS A 37 -12.60 11.29 -0.24
C HIS A 37 -12.72 10.51 -1.56
N THR A 38 -13.04 9.23 -1.51
CA THR A 38 -13.01 8.34 -2.68
C THR A 38 -14.01 8.79 -3.76
N ARG A 39 -15.23 9.13 -3.36
CA ARG A 39 -16.23 9.67 -4.30
C ARG A 39 -15.72 10.94 -4.97
N ARG A 40 -15.16 11.87 -4.17
CA ARG A 40 -14.63 13.13 -4.69
C ARG A 40 -13.48 12.91 -5.67
N TYR A 41 -12.59 11.95 -5.39
CA TYR A 41 -11.49 11.59 -6.29
C TYR A 41 -11.99 11.16 -7.68
N PHE A 42 -13.06 10.37 -7.76
CA PHE A 42 -13.63 9.97 -9.04
C PHE A 42 -14.36 11.11 -9.74
N GLU A 43 -15.14 11.93 -9.00
CA GLU A 43 -15.79 13.12 -9.55
C GLU A 43 -14.79 14.11 -10.16
N LEU A 44 -13.63 14.31 -9.52
CA LEU A 44 -12.55 15.15 -10.05
C LEU A 44 -11.94 14.58 -11.34
N GLY A 45 -12.01 13.27 -11.53
CA GLY A 45 -11.56 12.58 -12.73
C GLY A 45 -12.61 12.51 -13.86
N GLU A 46 -13.81 13.06 -13.68
CA GLU A 46 -14.79 13.11 -14.76
C GLU A 46 -14.41 14.17 -15.81
N GLY A 47 -14.75 13.93 -17.08
CA GLY A 47 -14.53 14.91 -18.16
C GLY A 47 -13.07 15.10 -18.60
N ARG A 48 -12.15 14.23 -18.18
CA ARG A 48 -10.76 14.22 -18.66
C ARG A 48 -10.69 14.10 -20.19
N SER A 49 -9.78 14.85 -20.80
CA SER A 49 -9.54 14.81 -22.25
C SER A 49 -8.82 13.55 -22.71
N ASP A 50 -8.01 12.95 -21.84
CA ASP A 50 -7.35 11.66 -22.03
C ASP A 50 -7.71 10.74 -20.86
N ARG A 51 -8.02 9.48 -21.14
CA ARG A 51 -8.40 8.52 -20.10
C ARG A 51 -7.24 8.18 -19.16
N TRP A 52 -6.01 8.39 -19.61
CA TRP A 52 -4.78 8.09 -18.86
C TRP A 52 -4.23 9.29 -18.09
N SER A 53 -4.83 10.47 -18.25
CA SER A 53 -4.43 11.66 -17.50
C SER A 53 -5.22 11.79 -16.20
N TYR A 54 -4.84 12.76 -15.37
CA TYR A 54 -5.58 13.15 -14.17
C TYR A 54 -6.48 14.35 -14.46
N GLY A 55 -7.62 14.39 -13.78
CA GLY A 55 -8.48 15.57 -13.78
C GLY A 55 -7.92 16.67 -12.89
N ALA A 56 -8.40 17.91 -13.06
CA ALA A 56 -7.96 19.02 -12.23
C ALA A 56 -8.30 18.76 -10.75
N GLY A 57 -7.31 18.83 -9.85
CA GLY A 57 -7.49 18.57 -8.41
C GLY A 57 -7.35 17.10 -8.00
N GLN A 58 -7.30 16.16 -8.96
CA GLN A 58 -7.30 14.73 -8.66
C GLN A 58 -5.95 14.27 -8.07
N LEU A 59 -4.83 14.78 -8.60
CA LEU A 59 -3.50 14.50 -8.05
C LEU A 59 -3.30 15.18 -6.71
N GLU A 60 -3.74 16.41 -6.55
CA GLU A 60 -3.60 17.18 -5.32
C GLU A 60 -4.30 16.48 -4.14
N LEU A 61 -5.51 15.94 -4.37
CA LEU A 61 -6.20 15.14 -3.38
C LEU A 61 -5.47 13.84 -3.06
N LEU A 62 -4.94 13.16 -4.08
CA LEU A 62 -4.19 11.92 -3.90
C LEU A 62 -2.91 12.15 -3.10
N ASP A 63 -2.17 13.20 -3.41
CA ASP A 63 -0.93 13.59 -2.74
C ASP A 63 -1.17 14.04 -1.29
N GLU A 64 -2.29 14.71 -1.01
CA GLU A 64 -2.71 15.01 0.36
C GLU A 64 -2.89 13.72 1.17
N LEU A 65 -3.62 12.74 0.62
CA LEU A 65 -3.86 11.45 1.26
C LEU A 65 -2.56 10.65 1.43
N LYS A 66 -1.68 10.61 0.41
CA LYS A 66 -0.34 10.01 0.51
C LYS A 66 0.48 10.68 1.61
N GLY A 67 0.41 12.01 1.72
CA GLY A 67 1.07 12.78 2.78
C GLY A 67 0.58 12.41 4.18
N LYS A 68 -0.74 12.19 4.35
CA LYS A 68 -1.31 11.69 5.60
C LYS A 68 -0.86 10.26 5.92
N ALA A 69 -0.85 9.37 4.92
CA ALA A 69 -0.42 7.97 5.07
C ALA A 69 1.05 7.89 5.51
N LYS A 70 1.96 8.64 4.86
CA LYS A 70 3.37 8.75 5.26
C LYS A 70 3.54 9.23 6.70
N LYS A 71 2.81 10.30 7.10
CA LYS A 71 2.85 10.83 8.48
C LYS A 71 2.36 9.81 9.52
N ALA A 72 1.43 8.93 9.14
CA ALA A 72 0.93 7.85 9.97
C ALA A 72 1.83 6.59 9.96
N GLY A 73 2.92 6.57 9.18
CA GLY A 73 3.77 5.40 9.01
C GLY A 73 3.13 4.28 8.18
N LEU A 74 2.10 4.60 7.39
CA LEU A 74 1.34 3.66 6.58
C LEU A 74 1.84 3.67 5.13
N TRP A 75 3.03 3.11 4.89
CA TRP A 75 3.75 3.24 3.63
C TRP A 75 4.64 2.01 3.33
N ASN A 76 4.69 1.55 2.07
CA ASN A 76 5.60 0.49 1.57
C ASN A 76 5.56 -0.86 2.33
N PHE A 77 4.39 -1.41 2.63
CA PHE A 77 4.28 -2.63 3.46
C PHE A 77 4.85 -3.93 2.82
N PHE A 78 5.02 -3.92 1.50
CA PHE A 78 5.30 -5.11 0.69
C PHE A 78 6.79 -5.45 0.57
N LEU A 79 7.69 -4.51 0.94
CA LEU A 79 9.14 -4.73 0.84
C LEU A 79 9.71 -5.15 2.19
N PRO A 80 10.12 -6.41 2.37
CA PRO A 80 11.03 -6.75 3.46
C PRO A 80 12.38 -6.06 3.21
N ASN A 81 13.07 -5.71 4.29
CA ASN A 81 14.45 -5.25 4.23
C ASN A 81 15.29 -6.30 3.49
N ALA A 82 16.00 -5.93 2.42
CA ALA A 82 16.74 -6.88 1.60
C ALA A 82 17.99 -7.46 2.29
N GLU A 83 18.57 -6.75 3.25
CA GLU A 83 19.77 -7.18 3.98
C GLU A 83 19.42 -8.05 5.20
N THR A 84 18.33 -7.71 5.90
CA THR A 84 17.92 -8.40 7.14
C THR A 84 16.77 -9.39 6.94
N GLY A 85 16.04 -9.29 5.83
CA GLY A 85 14.79 -10.02 5.60
C GLY A 85 13.64 -9.56 6.51
N GLU A 86 13.84 -8.50 7.29
CA GLU A 86 12.84 -8.01 8.25
C GLU A 86 11.70 -7.30 7.51
N GLY A 87 10.48 -7.79 7.71
CA GLY A 87 9.27 -7.28 7.09
C GLY A 87 8.05 -8.08 7.48
N LEU A 88 6.92 -7.79 6.82
CA LEU A 88 5.73 -8.61 6.93
C LEU A 88 5.96 -9.96 6.24
N SER A 89 5.40 -11.03 6.81
CA SER A 89 5.27 -12.26 6.06
C SER A 89 4.24 -12.09 4.94
N ASN A 90 4.33 -12.91 3.89
CA ASN A 90 3.31 -12.90 2.83
C ASN A 90 1.90 -13.16 3.38
N LEU A 91 1.77 -13.99 4.43
CA LEU A 91 0.50 -14.25 5.10
C LEU A 91 -0.04 -13.00 5.79
N ASP A 92 0.79 -12.30 6.56
CA ASP A 92 0.39 -11.05 7.23
C ASP A 92 -0.01 -9.98 6.20
N TYR A 93 0.77 -9.84 5.12
CA TYR A 93 0.47 -8.90 4.05
C TYR A 93 -0.81 -9.27 3.29
N ALA A 94 -1.14 -10.55 3.12
CA ALA A 94 -2.36 -10.98 2.45
C ALA A 94 -3.62 -10.42 3.13
N TYR A 95 -3.66 -10.42 4.47
CA TYR A 95 -4.76 -9.81 5.22
C TYR A 95 -4.85 -8.30 5.05
N ILE A 96 -3.70 -7.60 5.01
CA ILE A 96 -3.65 -6.15 4.76
C ILE A 96 -4.09 -5.85 3.32
N ALA A 97 -3.65 -6.63 2.34
CA ALA A 97 -4.01 -6.49 0.93
C ALA A 97 -5.51 -6.64 0.70
N VAL A 98 -6.20 -7.49 1.46
CA VAL A 98 -7.68 -7.57 1.42
C VAL A 98 -8.31 -6.24 1.82
N GLU A 99 -7.80 -5.57 2.85
CA GLU A 99 -8.33 -4.26 3.27
C GLU A 99 -8.01 -3.17 2.24
N LEU A 100 -6.78 -3.14 1.73
CA LEU A 100 -6.40 -2.23 0.64
C LEU A 100 -7.31 -2.41 -0.59
N GLY A 101 -7.68 -3.65 -0.92
CA GLY A 101 -8.56 -3.97 -2.05
C GLY A 101 -10.02 -3.56 -1.87
N LYS A 102 -10.47 -3.18 -0.66
CA LYS A 102 -11.85 -2.73 -0.43
C LYS A 102 -12.12 -1.34 -0.98
N ASN A 103 -11.06 -0.55 -1.21
CA ASN A 103 -11.18 0.80 -1.74
C ASN A 103 -10.23 0.98 -2.94
N PRO A 104 -10.72 1.49 -4.08
CA PRO A 104 -9.96 1.50 -5.33
C PRO A 104 -8.72 2.40 -5.33
N ILE A 105 -8.60 3.35 -4.40
CA ILE A 105 -7.45 4.26 -4.30
C ILE A 105 -6.55 3.95 -3.10
N ALA A 106 -6.90 2.99 -2.23
CA ALA A 106 -6.16 2.76 -0.99
C ALA A 106 -4.74 2.26 -1.21
N SER A 107 -4.54 1.31 -2.13
CA SER A 107 -3.20 0.83 -2.48
C SER A 107 -2.30 1.97 -2.98
N GLU A 108 -2.84 2.87 -3.81
CA GLU A 108 -2.09 4.01 -4.32
C GLU A 108 -1.73 5.00 -3.20
N VAL A 109 -2.67 5.29 -2.30
CA VAL A 109 -2.47 6.20 -1.16
C VAL A 109 -1.38 5.70 -0.19
N MET A 110 -1.18 4.39 -0.06
CA MET A 110 -0.17 3.79 0.83
C MET A 110 1.07 3.25 0.08
N ASN A 111 1.25 3.61 -1.20
CA ASN A 111 2.36 3.19 -2.07
C ASN A 111 2.51 1.66 -2.20
N CYS A 112 1.38 0.99 -2.26
CA CYS A 112 1.25 -0.46 -2.39
C CYS A 112 0.50 -0.85 -3.68
N SER A 113 0.44 0.04 -4.68
CA SER A 113 -0.24 -0.19 -5.95
C SER A 113 0.63 -0.99 -6.93
N ALA A 114 -0.04 -1.77 -7.78
CA ALA A 114 0.55 -2.27 -9.00
C ALA A 114 0.49 -1.17 -10.08
N PRO A 115 1.46 -1.09 -11.00
CA PRO A 115 2.57 -2.04 -11.22
C PRO A 115 3.82 -1.78 -10.36
N ASP A 116 3.85 -0.68 -9.60
CA ASP A 116 5.10 -0.15 -9.03
C ASP A 116 5.68 -1.01 -7.92
N THR A 117 4.84 -1.68 -7.13
CA THR A 117 5.28 -2.70 -6.16
C THR A 117 6.21 -3.74 -6.79
N GLY A 118 5.84 -4.31 -7.94
CA GLY A 118 6.67 -5.27 -8.67
C GLY A 118 7.94 -4.65 -9.24
N ASN A 119 7.86 -3.42 -9.78
CA ASN A 119 9.02 -2.69 -10.29
C ASN A 119 10.04 -2.42 -9.18
N MET A 120 9.56 -1.99 -8.00
CA MET A 120 10.40 -1.76 -6.82
C MET A 120 11.07 -3.05 -6.34
N GLU A 121 10.34 -4.17 -6.32
CA GLU A 121 10.91 -5.48 -5.94
C GLU A 121 12.02 -5.93 -6.90
N VAL A 122 11.84 -5.72 -8.21
CA VAL A 122 12.87 -6.02 -9.22
C VAL A 122 14.11 -5.14 -9.01
N LEU A 123 13.92 -3.83 -8.90
CA LEU A 123 15.03 -2.90 -8.68
C LEU A 123 15.77 -3.20 -7.38
N GLU A 124 15.05 -3.58 -6.33
CA GLU A 124 15.67 -3.89 -5.05
C GLU A 124 16.48 -5.18 -5.10
N ARG A 125 16.02 -6.21 -5.82
CA ARG A 125 16.73 -7.49 -5.90
C ARG A 125 17.92 -7.47 -6.84
N VAL A 126 17.81 -6.80 -8.00
CA VAL A 126 18.79 -6.93 -9.08
C VAL A 126 19.30 -5.61 -9.66
N GLY A 127 18.80 -4.46 -9.17
CA GLY A 127 19.27 -3.16 -9.64
C GLY A 127 20.69 -2.84 -9.20
N THR A 128 21.48 -2.22 -10.08
CA THR A 128 22.79 -1.66 -9.71
C THR A 128 22.63 -0.51 -8.71
N PRO A 129 23.66 -0.14 -7.94
CA PRO A 129 23.59 1.00 -7.03
C PRO A 129 23.07 2.29 -7.71
N GLU A 130 23.49 2.55 -8.95
CA GLU A 130 23.05 3.71 -9.72
C GLU A 130 21.58 3.61 -10.14
N GLN A 131 21.09 2.41 -10.47
CA GLN A 131 19.68 2.18 -10.80
C GLN A 131 18.80 2.31 -9.56
N LYS A 132 19.26 1.82 -8.40
CA LYS A 132 18.55 1.98 -7.13
C LYS A 132 18.48 3.45 -6.72
N GLU A 133 19.57 4.19 -6.86
CA GLU A 133 19.59 5.63 -6.59
C GLU A 133 18.62 6.39 -7.49
N LYS A 134 18.67 6.10 -8.79
CA LYS A 134 17.91 6.84 -9.80
C LYS A 134 16.42 6.51 -9.81
N TRP A 135 16.05 5.26 -9.52
CA TRP A 135 14.68 4.77 -9.74
C TRP A 135 14.03 4.23 -8.49
N LEU A 136 14.73 3.37 -7.73
CA LEU A 136 14.13 2.75 -6.55
C LEU A 136 13.85 3.77 -5.46
N LYS A 137 14.81 4.66 -5.16
CA LYS A 137 14.62 5.69 -4.12
C LYS A 137 13.43 6.60 -4.41
N PRO A 138 13.27 7.19 -5.62
CA PRO A 138 12.08 7.98 -5.94
C PRO A 138 10.78 7.18 -5.88
N LEU A 139 10.76 5.92 -6.33
CA LEU A 139 9.57 5.04 -6.24
C LEU A 139 9.20 4.74 -4.78
N LEU A 140 10.18 4.43 -3.92
CA LEU A 140 9.95 4.25 -2.48
C LEU A 140 9.44 5.52 -1.81
N ASN A 141 9.82 6.68 -2.33
CA ASN A 141 9.31 7.97 -1.89
C ASN A 141 7.97 8.35 -2.55
N GLY A 142 7.46 7.60 -3.54
CA GLY A 142 6.26 7.93 -4.30
C GLY A 142 6.36 9.27 -5.05
N GLU A 143 7.55 9.56 -5.60
CA GLU A 143 7.85 10.80 -6.35
C GLU A 143 7.71 10.63 -7.87
N ILE A 144 7.72 9.38 -8.36
CA ILE A 144 7.62 9.02 -9.78
C ILE A 144 6.70 7.81 -9.97
#